data_AF-A0A1J5P7T8-F1
#
_entry.id   AF-A0A1J5P7T8-F1
#
_cell.length_a   1.000
_cell.length_b   1.000
_cell.length_c   1.000
_cell.angle_alpha   90.00
_cell.angle_beta   90.00
_cell.angle_gamma   90.00
#
_symmetry.space_group_name_H-M   'P 1'
#
loop_
_entity.id
_entity.type
_entity.pdbx_description
1 polymer ?
#
loop_
_entity_poly.entity_id
_entity_poly.type
_entity_poly.pdbx_seq_one_letter_code
_entity_poly.pdbx_strand_id
1 'polypeptide(L)'
;MPFPPHGEKRLFPGVVAATAAVIRWRCEQITAQARQPASPTRAPYTPVIDAMFSRGEPQTGPSGTLAWAVDVDNPATSETFTVTLKEVNLPSPDGGVVTRPCAVGFSGNYPKAMDGLARLLSLDMRVIDPAWIGMKLRKLLNYAEPLGHFMAFVPGLPNDERRQQTWPSTVAYIARLIIHRYAMLGILNEAGYPLRDMGVLDTPDTKQASKTMAGKTCPECGNPTVIHKDGCDFCTACGYVGQCG
;
A
#
# COMPACT_ATOMS: atom_id res chain seq x y z
N MET A 1 23.50 15.42 -2.05
CA MET A 1 22.70 14.30 -1.52
C MET A 1 23.65 13.21 -1.04
N PRO A 2 23.45 12.59 0.14
CA PRO A 2 24.21 11.40 0.52
C PRO A 2 23.96 10.28 -0.50
N PHE A 3 25.02 9.78 -1.13
CA PHE A 3 24.94 8.81 -2.22
C PHE A 3 25.42 7.42 -1.74
N PRO A 4 24.75 6.32 -2.14
CA PRO A 4 25.21 4.98 -1.80
C PRO A 4 26.61 4.68 -2.36
N PRO A 5 27.35 3.71 -1.80
CA PRO A 5 26.98 2.86 -0.65
C PRO A 5 27.32 3.47 0.72
N HIS A 6 28.24 4.44 0.78
CA HIS A 6 28.80 4.96 2.04
C HIS A 6 28.14 6.26 2.53
N GLY A 7 27.16 6.79 1.80
CA GLY A 7 26.44 8.00 2.20
C GLY A 7 27.21 9.31 1.95
N GLU A 8 28.28 9.26 1.16
CA GLU A 8 29.08 10.44 0.82
C GLU A 8 28.24 11.49 0.09
N LYS A 9 28.42 12.76 0.47
CA LYS A 9 27.66 13.85 -0.15
C LYS A 9 28.17 14.10 -1.57
N ARG A 10 27.34 13.76 -2.55
CA ARG A 10 27.58 14.05 -3.98
C ARG A 10 26.67 15.19 -4.45
N LEU A 11 27.23 16.08 -5.26
CA LEU A 11 26.49 17.15 -5.94
C LEU A 11 25.85 16.62 -7.22
N PHE A 12 24.62 17.04 -7.47
CA PHE A 12 23.86 16.71 -8.66
C PHE A 12 23.24 18.00 -9.22
N PRO A 13 23.06 18.10 -10.54
CA PRO A 13 22.51 19.30 -11.19
C PRO A 13 21.02 19.52 -10.89
N GLY A 14 20.35 18.58 -10.21
CA GLY A 14 18.98 18.72 -9.76
C GLY A 14 18.46 17.46 -9.05
N VAL A 15 17.25 17.53 -8.51
CA VAL A 15 16.61 16.42 -7.78
C VAL A 15 16.40 15.21 -8.70
N VAL A 16 15.91 15.44 -9.92
CA VAL A 16 15.69 14.37 -10.91
C VAL A 16 17.01 13.65 -11.26
N ALA A 17 18.10 14.40 -11.44
CA ALA A 17 19.41 13.83 -11.72
C ALA A 17 19.94 13.01 -10.54
N ALA A 18 19.69 13.47 -9.31
CA ALA A 18 20.04 12.72 -8.10
C ALA A 18 19.24 11.41 -7.99
N THR A 19 17.92 11.45 -8.21
CA THR A 19 17.06 10.26 -8.21
C THR A 19 17.46 9.28 -9.30
N ALA A 20 17.70 9.76 -10.53
CA ALA A 20 18.14 8.93 -11.64
C ALA A 20 19.48 8.25 -11.36
N ALA A 21 20.43 8.95 -10.73
CA ALA A 21 21.71 8.38 -10.35
C ALA A 21 21.57 7.25 -9.32
N VAL A 22 20.68 7.40 -8.33
CA VAL A 22 20.40 6.37 -7.33
C VAL A 22 19.72 5.14 -7.97
N ILE A 23 18.75 5.37 -8.85
CA ILE A 23 18.07 4.29 -9.60
C ILE A 23 19.09 3.53 -10.44
N ARG A 24 19.91 4.24 -11.21
CA ARG A 24 20.97 3.64 -12.04
C ARG A 24 21.92 2.79 -11.20
N TRP A 25 22.42 3.34 -10.08
CA TRP A 25 23.30 2.59 -9.18
C TRP A 25 22.64 1.30 -8.68
N ARG A 26 21.37 1.35 -8.28
CA ARG A 26 20.63 0.13 -7.87
C ARG A 26 20.47 -0.86 -9.02
N CYS A 27 20.14 -0.42 -10.23
CA CYS A 27 20.04 -1.29 -11.40
C CYS A 27 21.39 -1.95 -11.73
N GLU A 28 22.49 -1.22 -11.61
CA GLU A 28 23.86 -1.75 -11.80
C GLU A 28 24.18 -2.82 -10.75
N GLN A 29 23.81 -2.62 -9.48
CA GLN A 29 23.97 -3.65 -8.43
C GLN A 29 23.15 -4.91 -8.71
N ILE A 30 21.87 -4.77 -9.06
CA ILE A 30 21.01 -5.91 -9.40
C ILE A 30 21.57 -6.65 -10.62
N THR A 31 22.03 -5.94 -11.64
CA THR A 31 22.64 -6.54 -12.84
C THR A 31 23.93 -7.26 -12.51
N ALA A 32 24.79 -6.67 -11.67
CA ALA A 32 26.02 -7.31 -11.22
C ALA A 32 25.74 -8.61 -10.45
N GLN A 33 24.71 -8.62 -9.60
CA GLN A 33 24.29 -9.82 -8.87
C GLN A 33 23.64 -10.87 -9.78
N ALA A 34 22.83 -10.46 -10.76
CA ALA A 34 22.20 -11.36 -11.72
C ALA A 34 23.20 -12.02 -12.68
N ARG A 35 24.38 -11.41 -12.91
CA ARG A 35 25.47 -11.95 -13.75
C ARG A 35 26.36 -12.96 -13.03
N GLN A 36 26.23 -13.12 -11.71
CA GLN A 36 26.96 -14.15 -11.00
C GLN A 36 26.48 -15.53 -11.48
N PRO A 37 27.39 -16.49 -11.74
CA PRO A 37 27.00 -17.81 -12.21
C PRO A 37 25.99 -18.41 -11.23
N ALA A 38 24.83 -18.81 -11.75
CA ALA A 38 23.79 -19.44 -10.94
C ALA A 38 24.41 -20.67 -10.25
N SER A 39 24.51 -20.62 -8.92
CA SER A 39 24.75 -21.84 -8.15
C SER A 39 23.59 -22.79 -8.46
N PRO A 40 23.81 -24.11 -8.56
CA PRO A 40 22.71 -25.08 -8.72
C PRO A 40 21.63 -24.96 -7.62
N THR A 41 21.93 -24.25 -6.53
CA THR A 41 21.03 -23.96 -5.40
C THR A 41 20.50 -22.51 -5.35
N ARG A 42 20.95 -21.59 -6.21
CA ARG A 42 20.60 -20.16 -6.11
C ARG A 42 20.31 -19.54 -7.48
N ALA A 43 19.02 -19.30 -7.73
CA ALA A 43 18.53 -18.55 -8.87
C ALA A 43 19.02 -17.08 -8.87
N PRO A 44 19.01 -16.40 -10.03
CA PRO A 44 19.43 -15.00 -10.12
C PRO A 44 18.66 -14.10 -9.14
N TYR A 45 19.41 -13.27 -8.40
CA TYR A 45 18.89 -12.41 -7.35
C TYR A 45 17.98 -11.33 -7.92
N THR A 46 16.74 -11.30 -7.45
CA THR A 46 15.80 -10.21 -7.74
C THR A 46 15.05 -9.91 -6.44
N PRO A 47 15.26 -8.73 -5.80
CA PRO A 47 14.81 -8.49 -4.43
C PRO A 47 13.34 -8.82 -4.16
N VAL A 48 12.46 -8.51 -5.13
CA VAL A 48 11.03 -8.77 -5.03
C VAL A 48 10.73 -10.27 -5.10
N ILE A 49 11.32 -11.00 -6.04
CA ILE A 49 11.09 -12.44 -6.21
C ILE A 49 11.65 -13.23 -5.03
N ASP A 50 12.78 -12.79 -4.49
CA ASP A 50 13.40 -13.43 -3.32
C ASP A 50 12.62 -13.14 -2.02
N ALA A 51 11.83 -12.05 -2.00
CA ALA A 51 10.89 -11.75 -0.92
C ALA A 51 9.53 -12.46 -1.06
N MET A 52 9.31 -13.26 -2.11
CA MET A 52 8.06 -14.00 -2.27
C MET A 52 8.09 -15.29 -1.44
N PHE A 53 6.99 -15.62 -0.75
CA PHE A 53 6.85 -16.94 -0.13
C PHE A 53 6.62 -18.06 -1.17
N SER A 54 6.24 -17.69 -2.41
CA SER A 54 6.15 -18.61 -3.55
C SER A 54 6.35 -17.88 -4.88
N ARG A 55 7.27 -18.39 -5.73
CA ARG A 55 7.55 -17.80 -7.06
C ARG A 55 6.42 -18.04 -8.06
N GLY A 56 5.79 -19.22 -8.00
CA GLY A 56 4.63 -19.60 -8.77
C GLY A 56 3.34 -19.43 -7.96
N GLU A 57 2.19 -19.55 -8.61
CA GLU A 57 0.96 -19.75 -7.85
C GLU A 57 1.05 -21.12 -7.16
N PRO A 58 0.85 -21.21 -5.83
CA PRO A 58 0.90 -22.49 -5.12
C PRO A 58 -0.10 -23.49 -5.72
N GLN A 59 0.39 -24.65 -6.17
CA GLN A 59 -0.47 -25.71 -6.70
C GLN A 59 -1.21 -26.43 -5.57
N THR A 60 -2.47 -26.77 -5.81
CA THR A 60 -3.33 -27.45 -4.84
C THR A 60 -3.50 -28.91 -5.25
N GLY A 61 -3.49 -29.82 -4.29
CA GLY A 61 -3.86 -31.22 -4.52
C GLY A 61 -5.36 -31.40 -4.77
N PRO A 62 -5.83 -32.65 -4.90
CA PRO A 62 -7.24 -32.96 -5.16
C PRO A 62 -8.21 -32.45 -4.09
N SER A 63 -7.75 -32.31 -2.84
CA SER A 63 -8.54 -31.72 -1.74
C SER A 63 -8.73 -30.21 -1.86
N GLY A 64 -8.06 -29.55 -2.80
CA GLY A 64 -8.22 -28.12 -3.08
C GLY A 64 -7.60 -27.20 -2.02
N THR A 65 -8.06 -25.94 -2.03
CA THR A 65 -7.80 -24.93 -1.00
C THR A 65 -9.03 -24.03 -0.86
N LEU A 66 -9.08 -23.23 0.20
CA LEU A 66 -10.13 -22.23 0.35
C LEU A 66 -9.94 -21.09 -0.66
N ALA A 67 -11.06 -20.60 -1.17
CA ALA A 67 -11.10 -19.40 -1.97
C ALA A 67 -12.25 -18.51 -1.49
N TRP A 68 -11.94 -17.25 -1.24
CA TRP A 68 -12.96 -16.24 -0.98
C TRP A 68 -13.49 -15.73 -2.31
N ALA A 69 -14.81 -15.63 -2.46
CA ALA A 69 -15.44 -15.16 -3.68
C ALA A 69 -16.50 -14.11 -3.38
N VAL A 70 -16.60 -13.11 -4.26
CA VAL A 70 -17.63 -12.06 -4.18
C VAL A 70 -18.06 -11.65 -5.59
N ASP A 71 -19.35 -11.39 -5.75
CA ASP A 71 -19.90 -10.90 -7.01
C ASP A 71 -19.82 -9.38 -7.10
N VAL A 72 -19.48 -8.90 -8.29
CA VAL A 72 -19.40 -7.49 -8.64
C VAL A 72 -20.32 -7.25 -9.84
N ASP A 73 -21.18 -6.25 -9.69
CA ASP A 73 -22.07 -5.77 -10.74
C ASP A 73 -21.87 -4.27 -10.92
N ASN A 74 -21.38 -3.88 -12.11
CA ASN A 74 -21.27 -2.50 -12.52
C ASN A 74 -22.24 -2.24 -13.69
N PRO A 75 -23.42 -1.66 -13.43
CA PRO A 75 -24.42 -1.43 -14.47
C PRO A 75 -24.00 -0.38 -15.49
N ALA A 76 -23.07 0.52 -15.16
CA ALA A 76 -22.61 1.57 -16.08
C ALA A 76 -21.81 0.99 -17.27
N THR A 77 -21.02 -0.04 -17.00
CA THR A 77 -20.20 -0.74 -18.00
C THR A 77 -20.74 -2.12 -18.38
N SER A 78 -21.89 -2.52 -17.82
CA SER A 78 -22.51 -3.84 -17.97
C SER A 78 -21.59 -5.00 -17.54
N GLU A 79 -20.69 -4.76 -16.60
CA GLU A 79 -19.79 -5.79 -16.07
C GLU A 79 -20.48 -6.55 -14.95
N THR A 80 -20.50 -7.88 -15.05
CA THR A 80 -21.09 -8.76 -14.04
C THR A 80 -20.23 -9.99 -13.93
N PHE A 81 -19.45 -10.08 -12.85
CA PHE A 81 -18.44 -11.12 -12.68
C PHE A 81 -18.16 -11.38 -11.20
N THR A 82 -17.56 -12.53 -10.93
CA THR A 82 -17.12 -12.94 -9.59
C THR A 82 -15.62 -12.69 -9.46
N VAL A 83 -15.21 -12.03 -8.38
CA VAL A 83 -13.82 -11.93 -7.94
C VAL A 83 -13.54 -13.11 -7.02
N THR A 84 -12.48 -13.87 -7.30
CA THR A 84 -12.05 -15.00 -6.47
C THR A 84 -10.63 -14.77 -5.97
N LEU A 85 -10.42 -14.87 -4.66
CA LEU A 85 -9.11 -14.87 -4.01
C LEU A 85 -8.79 -16.29 -3.54
N LYS A 86 -7.79 -16.90 -4.16
CA LYS A 86 -7.24 -18.17 -3.70
C LYS A 86 -6.38 -17.94 -2.47
N GLU A 87 -6.61 -18.73 -1.43
CA GLU A 87 -5.93 -18.59 -0.16
C GLU A 87 -5.04 -19.80 0.13
N VAL A 88 -3.96 -19.56 0.87
CA VAL A 88 -3.03 -20.59 1.32
C VAL A 88 -2.72 -20.39 2.80
N ASN A 89 -2.47 -21.51 3.47
CA ASN A 89 -2.03 -21.54 4.85
C ASN A 89 -0.51 -21.52 4.88
N LEU A 90 0.06 -20.50 5.51
CA LEU A 90 1.51 -20.36 5.70
C LEU A 90 1.86 -20.55 7.18
N PRO A 91 3.03 -21.16 7.47
CA PRO A 91 3.53 -21.20 8.84
C PRO A 91 3.89 -19.77 9.28
N SER A 92 3.39 -19.38 10.45
CA SER A 92 3.78 -18.15 11.13
C SER A 92 5.09 -18.39 11.89
N PRO A 93 5.97 -17.38 12.03
CA PRO A 93 7.14 -17.45 12.90
C PRO A 93 6.81 -17.84 14.34
N ASP A 94 5.61 -17.48 14.81
CA ASP A 94 5.10 -17.78 16.16
C ASP A 94 4.62 -19.25 16.32
N GLY A 95 4.84 -20.12 15.31
CA GLY A 95 4.41 -21.52 15.30
C GLY A 95 2.93 -21.75 14.95
N GLY A 96 2.18 -20.66 14.72
CA GLY A 96 0.79 -20.73 14.23
C GLY A 96 0.68 -20.90 12.71
N VAL A 97 -0.55 -20.97 12.22
CA VAL A 97 -0.86 -20.95 10.78
C VAL A 97 -1.59 -19.65 10.44
N VAL A 98 -1.12 -18.95 9.41
CA VAL A 98 -1.76 -17.74 8.89
C VAL A 98 -2.29 -17.99 7.49
N THR A 99 -3.57 -17.76 7.28
CA THR A 99 -4.19 -17.81 5.95
C THR A 99 -3.89 -16.52 5.20
N ARG A 100 -3.34 -16.60 3.99
CA ARG A 100 -3.07 -15.43 3.13
C ARG A 100 -3.60 -15.65 1.72
N PRO A 101 -4.14 -14.62 1.06
CA PRO A 101 -4.41 -14.66 -0.37
C PRO A 101 -3.10 -14.80 -1.15
N CYS A 102 -3.10 -15.64 -2.19
CA CYS A 102 -1.92 -15.88 -3.05
C CYS A 102 -2.18 -15.61 -4.53
N ALA A 103 -3.45 -15.59 -4.95
CA ALA A 103 -3.85 -15.24 -6.30
C ALA A 103 -5.26 -14.65 -6.32
N VAL A 104 -5.50 -13.80 -7.32
CA VAL A 104 -6.82 -13.28 -7.67
C VAL A 104 -7.17 -13.69 -9.08
N GLY A 105 -8.43 -14.07 -9.29
CA GLY A 105 -9.01 -14.37 -10.59
C GLY A 105 -10.39 -13.76 -10.73
N PHE A 106 -10.84 -13.66 -11.98
CA PHE A 106 -12.16 -13.15 -12.34
C PHE A 106 -12.90 -14.17 -13.20
N SER A 107 -14.21 -14.28 -13.04
CA SER A 107 -15.06 -15.14 -13.86
C SER A 107 -16.40 -14.48 -14.16
N GLY A 108 -16.81 -14.45 -15.42
CA GLY A 108 -18.03 -13.78 -15.87
C GLY A 108 -17.74 -12.72 -16.93
N ASN A 109 -18.55 -11.65 -16.97
CA ASN A 109 -18.38 -10.55 -17.90
C ASN A 109 -17.53 -9.43 -17.29
N TYR A 110 -16.28 -9.32 -17.72
CA TYR A 110 -15.34 -8.29 -17.28
C TYR A 110 -14.37 -7.90 -18.41
N PRO A 111 -13.75 -6.71 -18.38
CA PRO A 111 -12.75 -6.31 -19.38
C PRO A 111 -11.50 -7.20 -19.34
N LYS A 112 -11.12 -7.80 -20.48
CA LYS A 112 -9.92 -8.67 -20.59
C LYS A 112 -8.62 -7.99 -20.15
N ALA A 113 -8.54 -6.66 -20.20
CA ALA A 113 -7.41 -5.90 -19.67
C ALA A 113 -7.17 -6.18 -18.16
N MET A 114 -8.21 -6.55 -17.43
CA MET A 114 -8.11 -6.92 -16.01
C MET A 114 -7.36 -8.25 -15.78
N ASP A 115 -7.17 -9.10 -16.79
CA ASP A 115 -6.35 -10.32 -16.64
C ASP A 115 -4.88 -9.95 -16.30
N GLY A 116 -4.37 -8.88 -16.91
CA GLY A 116 -3.05 -8.33 -16.59
C GLY A 116 -3.00 -7.78 -15.16
N LEU A 117 -4.06 -7.09 -14.72
CA LEU A 117 -4.18 -6.61 -13.34
C LEU A 117 -4.21 -7.78 -12.35
N ALA A 118 -5.01 -8.81 -12.63
CA ALA A 118 -5.10 -10.01 -11.79
C ALA A 118 -3.74 -10.69 -11.63
N ARG A 119 -2.98 -10.82 -12.73
CA ARG A 119 -1.63 -11.40 -12.69
C ARG A 119 -0.66 -10.58 -11.85
N LEU A 120 -0.71 -9.26 -12.00
CA LEU A 120 0.13 -8.33 -11.25
C LEU A 120 -0.21 -8.32 -9.76
N LEU A 121 -1.49 -8.28 -9.40
CA LEU A 121 -1.93 -8.36 -8.01
C LEU A 121 -1.55 -9.71 -7.40
N SER A 122 -1.73 -10.81 -8.12
CA SER A 122 -1.35 -12.15 -7.67
C SER A 122 0.15 -12.29 -7.40
N LEU A 123 1.01 -11.59 -8.15
CA LEU A 123 2.45 -11.52 -7.85
C LEU A 123 2.69 -10.79 -6.53
N ASP A 124 2.06 -9.63 -6.34
CA ASP A 124 2.22 -8.82 -5.14
C ASP A 124 1.65 -9.49 -3.88
N MET A 125 0.55 -10.25 -4.01
CA MET A 125 -0.03 -11.05 -2.93
C MET A 125 0.95 -12.10 -2.38
N ARG A 126 1.87 -12.57 -3.22
CA ARG A 126 2.87 -13.58 -2.87
C ARG A 126 4.13 -13.00 -2.23
N VAL A 127 4.27 -11.69 -2.18
CA VAL A 127 5.32 -11.02 -1.40
C VAL A 127 5.04 -11.24 0.10
N ILE A 128 6.08 -11.61 0.85
CA ILE A 128 5.94 -11.98 2.26
C ILE A 128 5.43 -10.81 3.11
N ASP A 129 5.80 -9.59 2.74
CA ASP A 129 5.39 -8.36 3.42
C ASP A 129 4.03 -7.85 2.90
N PRO A 130 2.98 -7.81 3.75
CA PRO A 130 1.66 -7.32 3.35
C PRO A 130 1.62 -5.82 3.01
N ALA A 131 2.60 -5.02 3.46
CA ALA A 131 2.67 -3.61 3.11
C ALA A 131 2.78 -3.39 1.59
N TRP A 132 3.36 -4.36 0.88
CA TRP A 132 3.58 -4.32 -0.56
C TRP A 132 2.27 -4.30 -1.34
N ILE A 133 1.43 -5.32 -1.13
CA ILE A 133 0.10 -5.38 -1.73
C ILE A 133 -0.79 -4.25 -1.23
N GLY A 134 -0.72 -3.92 0.07
CA GLY A 134 -1.49 -2.82 0.67
C GLY A 134 -1.23 -1.48 -0.02
N MET A 135 0.03 -1.14 -0.29
CA MET A 135 0.38 0.11 -0.99
C MET A 135 -0.21 0.16 -2.41
N LYS A 136 -0.19 -0.96 -3.13
CA LYS A 136 -0.75 -1.00 -4.48
C LYS A 136 -2.26 -0.88 -4.47
N LEU A 137 -2.95 -1.61 -3.58
CA LEU A 137 -4.40 -1.54 -3.45
C LEU A 137 -4.85 -0.13 -3.07
N ARG A 138 -4.17 0.54 -2.13
CA ARG A 138 -4.48 1.93 -1.74
C ARG A 138 -4.37 2.91 -2.93
N LYS A 139 -3.42 2.70 -3.85
CA LYS A 139 -3.34 3.52 -5.08
C LYS A 139 -4.50 3.26 -6.04
N LEU A 140 -4.96 2.00 -6.12
CA LEU A 140 -6.09 1.63 -6.98
C LEU A 140 -7.44 2.16 -6.49
N LEU A 141 -7.59 2.45 -5.18
CA LEU A 141 -8.85 3.01 -4.63
C LEU A 141 -9.31 4.31 -5.31
N ASN A 142 -8.39 5.09 -5.85
CA ASN A 142 -8.67 6.38 -6.50
C ASN A 142 -8.52 6.32 -8.02
N TYR A 143 -8.35 5.12 -8.59
CA TYR A 143 -8.28 4.96 -10.04
C TYR A 143 -9.67 5.18 -10.63
N ALA A 144 -9.79 6.16 -11.53
CA ALA A 144 -11.04 6.49 -12.21
C ALA A 144 -10.99 6.01 -13.65
N GLU A 145 -12.08 5.40 -14.10
CA GLU A 145 -12.28 5.01 -15.49
C GLU A 145 -13.35 5.90 -16.12
N PRO A 146 -13.19 6.35 -17.38
CA PRO A 146 -14.23 7.10 -18.07
C PRO A 146 -15.54 6.31 -18.08
N LEU A 147 -16.60 6.89 -17.53
CA LEU A 147 -17.94 6.26 -17.40
C LEU A 147 -17.96 4.94 -16.62
N GLY A 148 -16.89 4.61 -15.88
CA GLY A 148 -16.80 3.38 -15.07
C GLY A 148 -17.28 3.52 -13.62
N HIS A 149 -17.73 4.71 -13.22
CA HIS A 149 -18.18 4.97 -11.85
C HIS A 149 -19.57 4.38 -11.59
N PHE A 150 -19.79 3.85 -10.39
CA PHE A 150 -21.05 3.22 -10.02
C PHE A 150 -21.23 3.23 -8.49
N MET A 151 -22.46 3.05 -8.03
CA MET A 151 -22.75 2.93 -6.60
C MET A 151 -22.64 1.47 -6.14
N ALA A 152 -21.92 1.22 -5.06
CA ALA A 152 -21.86 -0.09 -4.42
C ALA A 152 -21.71 0.04 -2.90
N PHE A 153 -21.97 -1.05 -2.18
CA PHE A 153 -21.87 -1.10 -0.72
C PHE A 153 -20.43 -0.92 -0.24
N VAL A 154 -20.26 -0.18 0.85
CA VAL A 154 -18.96 -0.08 1.53
C VAL A 154 -18.82 -1.29 2.45
N PRO A 155 -17.85 -2.19 2.22
CA PRO A 155 -17.64 -3.32 3.11
C PRO A 155 -17.00 -2.86 4.44
N GLY A 156 -17.14 -3.66 5.50
CA GLY A 156 -16.42 -3.46 6.76
C GLY A 156 -16.82 -2.22 7.58
N LEU A 157 -18.05 -1.72 7.43
CA LEU A 157 -18.55 -0.64 8.28
C LEU A 157 -18.79 -1.12 9.72
N PRO A 158 -18.55 -0.26 10.73
CA PRO A 158 -18.82 -0.60 12.12
C PRO A 158 -20.33 -0.79 12.37
N ASN A 159 -20.67 -1.54 13.42
CA ASN A 159 -22.06 -1.78 13.87
C ASN A 159 -22.98 -2.40 12.80
N ASP A 160 -22.42 -3.17 11.86
CA ASP A 160 -23.17 -3.77 10.75
C ASP A 160 -23.94 -2.76 9.89
N GLU A 161 -23.49 -1.50 9.88
CA GLU A 161 -24.08 -0.46 9.04
C GLU A 161 -23.97 -0.83 7.56
N ARG A 162 -25.03 -0.54 6.80
CA ARG A 162 -25.08 -0.75 5.36
C ARG A 162 -25.17 0.59 4.66
N ARG A 163 -24.06 1.06 4.13
CA ARG A 163 -23.97 2.29 3.34
C ARG A 163 -23.49 1.99 1.93
N GLN A 164 -24.10 2.64 0.96
CA GLN A 164 -23.59 2.67 -0.41
C GLN A 164 -22.86 3.99 -0.66
N GLN A 165 -21.86 3.94 -1.53
CA GLN A 165 -21.18 5.13 -2.04
C GLN A 165 -20.86 4.95 -3.52
N THR A 166 -20.58 6.06 -4.20
CA THR A 166 -20.07 6.03 -5.57
C THR A 166 -18.59 5.67 -5.56
N TRP A 167 -18.22 4.64 -6.32
CA TRP A 167 -16.85 4.24 -6.58
C TRP A 167 -16.40 4.77 -7.94
N PRO A 168 -15.13 5.19 -8.11
CA PRO A 168 -14.66 5.84 -9.33
C PRO A 168 -14.46 4.86 -10.50
N SER A 169 -14.36 3.56 -10.23
CA SER A 169 -14.20 2.49 -11.23
C SER A 169 -14.50 1.11 -10.62
N THR A 170 -14.69 0.10 -11.48
CA THR A 170 -14.74 -1.31 -11.06
C THR A 170 -13.43 -1.72 -10.38
N VAL A 171 -12.29 -1.31 -10.93
CA VAL A 171 -10.96 -1.61 -10.35
C VAL A 171 -10.82 -1.05 -8.93
N ALA A 172 -11.29 0.17 -8.68
CA ALA A 172 -11.26 0.76 -7.34
C ALA A 172 -12.13 -0.02 -6.34
N TYR A 173 -13.30 -0.49 -6.78
CA TYR A 173 -14.18 -1.30 -5.94
C TYR A 173 -13.57 -2.68 -5.64
N ILE A 174 -12.98 -3.35 -6.63
CA ILE A 174 -12.21 -4.59 -6.42
C ILE A 174 -11.09 -4.36 -5.42
N ALA A 175 -10.34 -3.25 -5.53
CA ALA A 175 -9.28 -2.95 -4.58
C ALA A 175 -9.81 -2.80 -3.14
N ARG A 176 -10.96 -2.14 -2.96
CA ARG A 176 -11.64 -2.04 -1.65
C ARG A 176 -12.04 -3.41 -1.11
N LEU A 177 -12.60 -4.26 -1.95
CA LEU A 177 -13.03 -5.62 -1.62
C LEU A 177 -11.86 -6.51 -1.20
N ILE A 178 -10.74 -6.43 -1.93
CA ILE A 178 -9.51 -7.14 -1.56
C ILE A 178 -8.98 -6.62 -0.22
N ILE A 179 -8.92 -5.29 0.00
CA ILE A 179 -8.51 -4.72 1.29
C ILE A 179 -9.40 -5.27 2.43
N HIS A 180 -10.71 -5.30 2.22
CA HIS A 180 -11.65 -5.83 3.21
C HIS A 180 -11.36 -7.30 3.51
N ARG A 181 -11.13 -8.14 2.49
CA ARG A 181 -10.77 -9.54 2.73
C ARG A 181 -9.46 -9.68 3.52
N TYR A 182 -8.45 -8.86 3.21
CA TYR A 182 -7.21 -8.82 4.00
C TYR A 182 -7.45 -8.35 5.44
N ALA A 183 -8.43 -7.48 5.69
CA ALA A 183 -8.83 -7.06 7.03
C ALA A 183 -9.55 -8.17 7.80
N MET A 184 -10.45 -8.91 7.15
CA MET A 184 -11.09 -10.10 7.74
C MET A 184 -10.08 -11.17 8.17
N LEU A 185 -8.96 -11.28 7.45
CA LEU A 185 -7.86 -12.21 7.78
C LEU A 185 -6.89 -11.66 8.84
N GLY A 186 -7.08 -10.42 9.32
CA GLY A 186 -6.18 -9.80 10.30
C GLY A 186 -4.78 -9.49 9.75
N ILE A 187 -4.66 -9.26 8.44
CA ILE A 187 -3.38 -8.96 7.79
C ILE A 187 -3.22 -7.45 7.58
N LEU A 188 -4.26 -6.81 7.05
CA LEU A 188 -4.34 -5.35 6.90
C LEU A 188 -5.44 -4.80 7.81
N ASN A 189 -5.48 -3.49 8.02
CA ASN A 189 -6.68 -2.81 8.50
C ASN A 189 -7.61 -2.44 7.32
N GLU A 190 -8.81 -1.92 7.63
CA GLU A 190 -9.78 -1.48 6.62
C GLU A 190 -9.30 -0.33 5.73
N ALA A 191 -8.26 0.40 6.15
CA ALA A 191 -7.59 1.43 5.35
C ALA A 191 -6.46 0.86 4.46
N GLY A 192 -6.22 -0.45 4.50
CA GLY A 192 -5.24 -1.17 3.69
C GLY A 192 -3.80 -1.06 4.19
N TYR A 193 -3.56 -0.69 5.44
CA TYR A 193 -2.23 -0.68 6.08
C TYR A 193 -1.98 -1.98 6.84
N PRO A 194 -0.73 -2.48 6.88
CA PRO A 194 -0.40 -3.71 7.60
C PRO A 194 -0.66 -3.58 9.10
N LEU A 195 -1.14 -4.65 9.72
CA LEU A 195 -1.27 -4.73 11.20
C LEU A 195 0.05 -5.10 11.89
N ARG A 196 0.98 -5.71 11.16
CA ARG A 196 2.34 -6.06 11.61
C ARG A 196 3.33 -5.72 10.51
N ASP A 197 4.38 -4.98 10.86
CA ASP A 197 5.46 -4.65 9.93
C ASP A 197 6.45 -5.81 9.82
N MET A 198 6.71 -6.27 8.60
CA MET A 198 7.64 -7.37 8.31
C MET A 198 9.02 -6.87 7.85
N GLY A 199 9.20 -5.55 7.66
CA GLY A 199 10.48 -4.91 7.39
C GLY A 199 11.09 -5.19 6.00
N VAL A 200 10.34 -5.77 5.05
CA VAL A 200 10.82 -5.92 3.66
C VAL A 200 10.69 -4.59 2.92
N LEU A 201 9.64 -3.85 3.20
CA LEU A 201 9.50 -2.45 2.80
C LEU A 201 9.90 -1.54 3.96
N ASP A 202 10.94 -0.74 3.74
CA ASP A 202 11.24 0.40 4.58
C ASP A 202 10.18 1.48 4.31
N THR A 203 9.17 1.56 5.18
CA THR A 203 8.21 2.66 5.13
C THR A 203 8.89 3.87 5.77
N PRO A 204 8.99 5.02 5.07
CA PRO A 204 9.59 6.20 5.68
C PRO A 204 8.79 6.52 6.94
N ASP A 205 9.47 6.50 8.08
CA ASP A 205 8.91 6.78 9.40
C ASP A 205 8.06 8.05 9.27
N THR A 206 6.74 7.95 9.40
CA THR A 206 5.82 9.10 9.38
C THR A 206 6.07 10.05 10.56
N LYS A 207 7.11 9.77 11.38
CA LYS A 207 7.71 10.61 12.40
C LYS A 207 8.50 11.80 11.84
N GLN A 208 8.07 12.40 10.73
CA GLN A 208 8.02 13.85 10.77
C GLN A 208 6.79 14.20 11.59
N ALA A 209 6.93 14.09 12.92
CA ALA A 209 6.20 15.00 13.80
C ALA A 209 6.35 16.37 13.14
N SER A 210 5.23 16.95 12.69
CA SER A 210 5.23 18.34 12.27
C SER A 210 6.02 19.06 13.35
N LYS A 211 7.18 19.63 13.01
CA LYS A 211 7.87 20.49 13.95
C LYS A 211 6.88 21.62 14.18
N THR A 212 6.10 21.52 15.25
CA THR A 212 5.30 22.59 15.77
C THR A 212 6.32 23.69 15.96
N MET A 213 6.28 24.69 15.09
CA MET A 213 7.17 25.83 15.22
C MET A 213 6.82 26.45 16.56
N ALA A 214 7.74 26.34 17.52
CA ALA A 214 7.60 27.00 18.80
C ALA A 214 7.51 28.50 18.50
N GLY A 215 6.35 29.09 18.80
CA GLY A 215 6.13 30.52 18.69
C GLY A 215 6.91 31.26 19.79
N LYS A 216 6.77 32.58 19.81
CA LYS A 216 7.30 33.40 20.92
C LYS A 216 6.61 32.97 22.23
N THR A 217 7.32 33.05 23.34
CA THR A 217 6.76 32.77 24.67
C THR A 217 5.71 33.81 25.02
N CYS A 218 4.52 33.35 25.40
CA CYS A 218 3.45 34.21 25.86
C CYS A 218 3.84 34.83 27.21
N PRO A 219 3.72 36.15 27.39
CA PRO A 219 4.03 36.81 28.66
C PRO A 219 3.05 36.44 29.78
N GLU A 220 1.83 35.97 29.46
CA GLU A 220 0.83 35.57 30.44
C GLU A 220 0.95 34.11 30.87
N CYS A 221 0.91 33.17 29.92
CA CYS A 221 0.88 31.74 30.24
C CYS A 221 2.23 31.03 30.11
N GLY A 222 3.27 31.71 29.62
CA GLY A 222 4.61 31.14 29.44
C GLY A 222 4.75 30.14 28.29
N ASN A 223 3.65 29.72 27.65
CA ASN A 223 3.71 28.76 26.54
C ASN A 223 4.30 29.42 25.27
N PRO A 224 5.18 28.72 24.53
CA PRO A 224 5.77 29.19 23.27
C PRO A 224 4.78 29.00 22.10
N THR A 225 3.62 29.63 22.20
CA THR A 225 2.48 29.45 21.28
C THR A 225 1.88 30.77 20.79
N VAL A 226 2.64 31.87 20.88
CA VAL A 226 2.25 33.14 20.27
C VAL A 226 2.49 33.09 18.76
N ILE A 227 1.44 33.34 18.00
CA ILE A 227 1.42 33.46 16.53
C ILE A 227 0.98 34.87 16.14
N HIS A 228 1.44 35.37 15.00
CA HIS A 228 0.97 36.65 14.49
C HIS A 228 -0.24 36.40 13.57
N LYS A 229 -1.41 36.92 13.95
CA LYS A 229 -2.67 36.72 13.22
C LYS A 229 -3.42 38.06 13.16
N ASP A 230 -3.85 38.44 11.95
CA ASP A 230 -4.64 39.65 11.70
C ASP A 230 -3.95 40.94 12.18
N GLY A 231 -2.62 41.01 12.07
CA GLY A 231 -1.82 42.17 12.47
C GLY A 231 -1.56 42.27 13.96
N CYS A 232 -1.93 41.27 14.76
CA CYS A 232 -1.71 41.23 16.20
C CYS A 232 -0.99 39.95 16.63
N ASP A 233 -0.22 40.03 17.72
CA ASP A 233 0.29 38.85 18.41
C ASP A 233 -0.86 38.14 19.15
N PHE A 234 -1.10 36.85 18.88
CA PHE A 234 -2.16 36.05 19.48
C PHE A 234 -1.61 34.73 20.06
N CYS A 235 -1.90 34.44 21.34
CA CYS A 235 -1.54 33.16 21.95
C CYS A 235 -2.64 32.12 21.77
N THR A 236 -2.32 31.02 21.09
CA THR A 236 -3.29 29.92 20.87
C THR A 236 -3.58 29.07 22.11
N ALA A 237 -2.80 29.23 23.19
CA ALA A 237 -3.00 28.46 24.43
C ALA A 237 -3.94 29.15 25.43
N CYS A 238 -3.83 30.46 25.63
CA CYS A 238 -4.62 31.20 26.61
C CYS A 238 -5.48 32.32 26.03
N GLY A 239 -5.34 32.63 24.73
CA GLY A 239 -6.10 33.70 24.07
C GLY A 239 -5.54 35.12 24.27
N TYR A 240 -4.33 35.27 24.82
CA TYR A 240 -3.67 36.57 24.94
C TYR A 240 -3.54 37.29 23.58
N VAL A 241 -3.85 38.59 23.55
CA VAL A 241 -3.68 39.48 22.39
C VAL A 241 -2.65 40.55 22.74
N GLY A 242 -1.55 40.61 21.99
CA GLY A 242 -0.43 41.54 22.18
C GLY A 242 -0.50 42.75 21.26
N GLN A 243 0.67 43.33 20.96
CA GLN A 243 0.77 44.50 20.09
C GLN A 243 0.19 44.20 18.70
N CYS A 244 -0.66 45.11 18.24
CA CYS A 244 -1.19 45.13 16.88
C CYS A 244 -0.44 46.19 16.07
N GLY A 245 0.18 45.81 14.95
CA GLY A 245 1.02 46.67 14.12
C GLY A 245 1.26 46.11 12.73
#